data_AF-A0A1M7TDT7-F1
#
_entry.id   AF-A0A1M7TDT7-F1
#
_cell.length_a   1.000
_cell.length_b   1.000
_cell.length_c   1.000
_cell.angle_alpha   90.00
_cell.angle_beta   90.00
_cell.angle_gamma   90.00
#
_symmetry.space_group_name_H-M   'P 1'
#
loop_
_entity.id
_entity.type
_entity.pdbx_description
1 polymer ?
#
loop_
_entity_poly.entity_id
_entity_poly.type
_entity_poly.pdbx_seq_one_letter_code
_entity_poly.pdbx_strand_id
1 'polypeptide(L)'
;MWGGVWLAGSVAAFLVLDPILAAFVAIFGLCLWGVAVLASNWEQHSSFEQRELDRARRRAERRERTKDVRARDRARWEAHQQRKAGRSSGR
;
A
#
# COMPACT_ATOMS: atom_id res chain seq x y z
N MET A 1 -3.45 -40.00 13.78
CA MET A 1 -3.69 -40.31 12.36
C MET A 1 -5.05 -40.95 12.10
N TRP A 2 -5.44 -42.01 12.82
CA TRP A 2 -6.73 -42.68 12.62
C TRP A 2 -7.98 -41.78 12.79
N GLY A 3 -8.00 -40.89 13.79
CA GLY A 3 -9.14 -39.99 14.00
C GLY A 3 -9.39 -38.99 12.87
N GLY A 4 -8.32 -38.51 12.20
CA GLY A 4 -8.46 -37.59 11.06
C GLY A 4 -9.01 -38.28 9.81
N VAL A 5 -8.57 -39.51 9.55
CA VAL A 5 -9.08 -40.33 8.44
C VAL A 5 -10.54 -40.71 8.66
N TRP A 6 -10.91 -41.06 9.89
CA TRP A 6 -12.28 -41.41 10.24
C TRP A 6 -13.22 -40.21 10.10
N LEU A 7 -12.83 -39.04 10.63
CA LEU A 7 -13.61 -37.82 10.54
C LEU A 7 -13.74 -37.33 9.09
N ALA A 8 -12.66 -37.37 8.31
CA ALA A 8 -12.71 -37.06 6.87
C ALA A 8 -13.61 -38.03 6.10
N GLY A 9 -13.57 -39.33 6.42
CA GLY A 9 -14.43 -40.35 5.83
C GLY A 9 -15.91 -40.16 6.17
N SER A 10 -16.25 -39.81 7.42
CA SER A 10 -17.62 -39.51 7.84
C SER A 10 -18.16 -38.26 7.16
N VAL A 11 -17.36 -37.19 7.07
CA VAL A 11 -17.74 -35.98 6.34
C VAL A 11 -17.94 -36.30 4.86
N ALA A 12 -17.01 -37.01 4.22
CA ALA A 12 -17.15 -37.39 2.82
C ALA A 12 -18.39 -38.26 2.56
N ALA A 13 -18.69 -39.23 3.43
CA ALA A 13 -19.91 -40.04 3.34
C ALA A 13 -21.17 -39.17 3.44
N PHE A 14 -21.20 -38.20 4.35
CA PHE A 14 -22.32 -37.27 4.53
C PHE A 14 -22.50 -36.34 3.32
N LEU A 15 -21.40 -35.86 2.71
CA LEU A 15 -21.41 -35.01 1.51
C LEU A 15 -21.79 -35.80 0.23
N VAL A 16 -21.50 -37.10 0.17
CA VAL A 16 -21.80 -37.92 -1.03
C VAL A 16 -23.22 -38.48 -0.97
N LEU A 17 -23.72 -38.82 0.21
CA LEU A 17 -25.05 -39.41 0.40
C LEU A 17 -26.17 -38.35 0.53
N ASP A 18 -25.86 -37.14 0.99
CA ASP A 18 -26.83 -36.03 1.08
C ASP A 18 -26.36 -34.80 0.27
N PRO A 19 -26.91 -34.57 -0.93
CA PRO A 19 -26.48 -33.48 -1.80
C PRO A 19 -26.84 -32.09 -1.24
N ILE A 20 -27.83 -31.97 -0.36
CA ILE A 20 -28.26 -30.68 0.22
C ILE A 20 -27.26 -30.26 1.28
N LEU A 21 -26.94 -31.18 2.20
CA LEU A 21 -25.93 -30.93 3.23
C LEU A 21 -24.54 -30.75 2.61
N ALA A 22 -24.27 -31.45 1.50
CA ALA A 22 -23.05 -31.25 0.72
C ALA A 22 -22.91 -29.85 0.16
N ALA A 23 -23.95 -29.36 -0.52
CA ALA A 23 -23.97 -28.02 -1.07
C ALA A 23 -23.82 -26.97 0.04
N PHE A 24 -24.50 -27.15 1.18
CA PHE A 24 -24.38 -26.24 2.32
C PHE A 24 -22.95 -26.14 2.84
N VAL A 25 -22.30 -27.28 3.12
CA VAL A 25 -20.92 -27.30 3.63
C VAL A 25 -19.94 -26.74 2.60
N ALA A 26 -20.14 -27.04 1.31
CA ALA A 26 -19.31 -26.50 0.24
C ALA A 26 -19.41 -24.98 0.15
N ILE A 27 -20.63 -24.42 0.16
CA ILE A 27 -20.87 -22.97 0.12
C ILE A 27 -20.29 -22.31 1.37
N PHE A 28 -20.56 -22.87 2.55
CA PHE A 28 -20.07 -22.31 3.81
C PHE A 28 -18.54 -22.33 3.88
N GLY A 29 -17.91 -23.44 3.48
CA GLY A 29 -16.46 -23.57 3.40
C GLY A 29 -15.84 -22.58 2.41
N LEU A 30 -16.47 -22.39 1.25
CA LEU A 30 -16.04 -21.40 0.26
C LEU A 30 -16.11 -19.97 0.80
N CYS A 31 -17.18 -19.62 1.51
CA CYS A 31 -17.32 -18.32 2.16
C CYS A 31 -16.24 -18.10 3.23
N LEU A 32 -16.02 -19.08 4.11
CA LEU A 32 -14.97 -18.99 5.14
C LEU A 32 -13.58 -18.87 4.52
N TRP A 33 -13.31 -19.66 3.48
CA TRP A 33 -12.05 -19.59 2.74
C TRP A 33 -11.85 -18.21 2.11
N GLY A 34 -12.90 -17.64 1.48
CA GLY A 34 -12.85 -16.30 0.92
C GLY A 34 -12.56 -15.22 1.98
N VAL A 35 -13.21 -15.30 3.14
CA VAL A 35 -12.93 -14.41 4.28
C VAL A 35 -11.48 -14.57 4.77
N ALA A 36 -10.98 -15.81 4.89
CA ALA A 36 -9.62 -16.07 5.33
C ALA A 36 -8.58 -15.51 4.35
N VAL A 37 -8.79 -15.65 3.04
CA VAL A 37 -7.92 -15.07 2.00
C VAL A 37 -7.95 -13.54 2.06
N LEU A 38 -9.12 -12.93 2.26
CA LEU A 38 -9.21 -11.48 2.35
C LEU A 38 -8.56 -10.94 3.64
N ALA A 39 -8.67 -11.69 4.74
CA ALA A 39 -8.07 -11.38 6.02
C ALA A 39 -6.56 -11.69 6.08
N SER A 40 -6.03 -12.57 5.22
CA SER A 40 -4.62 -12.99 5.29
C SER A 40 -3.64 -11.84 5.06
N ASN A 41 -4.10 -10.75 4.43
CA ASN A 41 -3.31 -9.56 4.17
C ASN A 41 -3.68 -8.37 5.05
N TRP A 42 -4.54 -8.56 6.05
CA TRP A 42 -5.06 -7.49 6.89
C TRP A 42 -3.96 -6.75 7.65
N GLU A 43 -2.96 -7.48 8.16
CA GLU A 43 -1.78 -6.91 8.84
C GLU A 43 -0.76 -6.26 7.88
N GLN A 44 -0.89 -6.39 6.55
CA GLN A 44 -0.01 -5.71 5.59
C GLN A 44 -0.39 -4.24 5.36
N HIS A 45 -0.56 -3.50 6.45
CA HIS A 45 -0.59 -2.05 6.39
C HIS A 45 0.82 -1.48 6.59
N SER A 46 1.20 -0.49 5.78
CA SER A 46 2.41 0.28 6.05
C SER A 46 2.36 0.87 7.46
N SER A 47 3.50 0.89 8.17
CA SER A 47 3.56 1.65 9.42
C SER A 47 3.52 3.16 9.12
N PHE A 48 3.17 3.97 10.12
CA PHE A 48 3.24 5.43 9.97
C PHE A 48 4.66 5.88 9.59
N GLU A 49 5.67 5.30 10.24
CA GLU A 49 7.08 5.59 9.97
C GLU A 49 7.48 5.22 8.54
N GLN A 50 7.07 4.04 8.05
CA GLN A 50 7.34 3.63 6.67
C GLN A 50 6.71 4.61 5.66
N ARG A 51 5.48 5.08 5.92
CA ARG A 51 4.84 6.11 5.08
C ARG A 51 5.59 7.44 5.11
N GLU A 52 6.04 7.87 6.28
CA GLU A 52 6.80 9.12 6.41
C GLU A 52 8.17 9.03 5.74
N LEU A 53 8.87 7.91 5.86
CA LEU A 53 10.11 7.63 5.14
C LEU A 53 9.91 7.67 3.62
N ASP A 54 8.85 7.05 3.11
CA ASP A 54 8.50 7.11 1.69
C ASP A 54 8.21 8.54 1.21
N ARG A 55 7.48 9.32 2.01
CA ARG A 55 7.22 10.74 1.70
C ARG A 55 8.52 11.55 1.73
N ALA A 56 9.40 11.31 2.70
CA ALA A 56 10.70 11.96 2.79
C ALA A 56 11.58 11.63 1.56
N ARG A 57 11.62 10.36 1.16
CA ARG A 57 12.31 9.89 -0.05
C ARG A 57 11.78 10.58 -1.31
N ARG A 58 10.45 10.62 -1.50
CA ARG A 58 9.82 11.33 -2.62
C ARG A 58 10.13 12.83 -2.63
N ARG A 59 10.18 13.48 -1.46
CA ARG A 59 10.58 14.90 -1.34
C ARG A 59 12.06 15.09 -1.72
N ALA A 60 12.95 14.18 -1.30
CA ALA A 60 14.35 14.23 -1.66
C ALA A 60 14.57 14.05 -3.17
N GLU A 61 13.91 13.07 -3.79
CA GLU A 61 13.94 12.85 -5.23
C GLU A 61 13.41 14.07 -6.00
N ARG A 62 12.30 14.65 -5.55
CA ARG A 62 11.76 15.88 -6.15
C ARG A 62 12.73 17.05 -6.00
N ARG A 63 13.41 17.19 -4.86
CA ARG A 63 14.44 18.22 -4.67
C ARG A 63 15.59 18.03 -5.64
N GLU A 64 16.05 16.80 -5.85
CA GLU A 64 17.16 16.54 -6.78
C GLU A 64 16.74 16.87 -8.22
N ARG A 65 15.59 16.37 -8.67
CA ARG A 65 15.06 16.66 -10.03
C ARG A 65 14.88 18.17 -10.31
N THR A 66 14.56 18.95 -9.28
CA THR A 66 14.31 20.40 -9.42
C THR A 66 15.51 21.26 -9.07
N LYS A 67 16.68 20.67 -8.78
CA LYS A 67 17.88 21.39 -8.34
C LYS A 67 18.33 22.45 -9.34
N ASP A 68 18.36 22.11 -10.62
CA ASP A 68 18.82 23.01 -11.68
C ASP A 68 17.83 24.14 -11.94
N VAL A 69 16.53 23.83 -11.90
CA VAL A 69 15.47 24.85 -12.02
C VAL A 69 15.56 25.84 -10.86
N ARG A 70 15.72 25.34 -9.63
CA ARG A 70 15.91 26.19 -8.44
C ARG A 70 17.19 27.02 -8.51
N ALA A 71 18.28 26.48 -9.08
CA ALA A 71 19.52 27.21 -9.25
C ALA A 71 19.37 28.36 -10.27
N ARG A 72 18.72 28.10 -11.41
CA ARG A 72 18.42 29.13 -12.41
C ARG A 72 17.47 30.21 -11.88
N ASP A 73 16.47 29.80 -11.11
CA ASP A 73 15.52 30.73 -10.50
C ASP A 73 16.19 31.63 -9.47
N ARG A 74 17.06 31.07 -8.61
CA ARG A 74 17.90 31.87 -7.70
C ARG A 74 18.79 32.86 -8.45
N ALA A 75 19.49 32.41 -9.50
CA ALA A 75 20.34 33.30 -10.30
C ALA A 75 19.55 34.46 -10.92
N ARG A 76 18.32 34.20 -11.42
CA ARG A 76 17.44 35.26 -11.93
C ARG A 76 17.00 36.22 -10.84
N TRP A 77 16.62 35.69 -9.67
CA TRP A 77 16.21 36.50 -8.53
C TRP A 77 17.34 37.39 -8.04
N GLU A 78 18.57 36.86 -7.90
CA GLU A 78 19.76 37.63 -7.52
C GLU A 78 20.07 38.74 -8.52
N ALA A 79 20.05 38.43 -9.83
CA ALA A 79 20.24 39.42 -10.89
C ALA A 79 19.15 40.52 -10.87
N HIS A 80 17.92 40.18 -10.49
CA HIS A 80 16.85 41.16 -10.33
C HIS A 80 17.05 42.04 -9.09
N GLN A 81 17.49 41.45 -7.96
CA GLN A 81 17.79 42.20 -6.74
C GLN A 81 18.93 43.20 -6.94
N GLN A 82 20.00 42.81 -7.63
CA GLN A 82 21.12 43.72 -7.95
C GLN A 82 20.65 44.92 -8.79
N ARG A 83 19.79 44.68 -9.80
CA ARG A 83 19.17 45.77 -10.59
C ARG A 83 18.30 46.69 -9.75
N LYS A 84 17.54 46.13 -8.80
CA LYS A 84 16.69 46.91 -7.89
C LYS A 84 17.53 47.75 -6.93
N ALA A 85 18.57 47.18 -6.32
CA ALA A 85 19.48 47.86 -5.41
C ALA A 85 20.24 49.01 -6.09
N GLY A 86 20.72 48.81 -7.32
CA GLY A 86 21.35 49.88 -8.10
C GLY A 86 20.37 51.02 -8.45
N ARG A 87 19.10 50.69 -8.69
CA ARG A 87 18.05 51.68 -8.99
C ARG A 87 17.57 52.44 -7.74
N SER A 88 17.64 51.83 -6.55
CA SER A 88 17.34 52.51 -5.27
C SER A 88 18.48 53.38 -4.74
N SER A 89 19.73 53.07 -5.09
CA SER A 89 20.91 53.87 -4.69
C SER A 89 21.17 55.10 -5.56
N GLY A 90 20.46 55.23 -6.68
CA GLY A 90 20.54 56.38 -7.60
C GLY A 90 19.45 57.44 -7.42
N ARG A 91 18.70 57.41 -6.30
CA ARG A 91 17.79 58.48 -5.87
C ARG A 91 18.35 59.18 -4.65
#